data_AF-A0A813A400-F1
#
_entry.id   AF-A0A813A400-F1
#
_cell.length_a   1.000
_cell.length_b   1.000
_cell.length_c   1.000
_cell.angle_alpha   90.00
_cell.angle_beta   90.00
_cell.angle_gamma   90.00
#
_symmetry.space_group_name_H-M   'P 1'
#
loop_
_entity.id
_entity.type
_entity.pdbx_description
1 polymer ?
#
loop_
_entity_poly.entity_id
_entity_poly.type
_entity_poly.pdbx_seq_one_letter_code
_entity_poly.pdbx_strand_id
1 'polypeptide(L)'
;STPDADSQVFIKPAIDTKAFSAIVEPRDQMLATLLEGIPDCISPLPVDLPVHCAEVVDMISEYRVYVVHGEIRAICHYKGPSEGAGALDLTVVEEAVQTLCQSEEGQTLVGFGMDFAVLEAGTCLV
;
A
#
# COMPACT_ATOMS: atom_id res chain seq x y z
N SER A 1 0.66 24.86 9.84
CA SER A 1 1.86 24.41 9.11
C SER A 1 1.50 24.46 7.64
N THR A 2 2.22 25.23 6.83
CA THR A 2 2.10 25.11 5.37
C THR A 2 2.50 23.68 5.00
N PRO A 3 1.68 22.91 4.26
CA PRO A 3 2.11 21.62 3.77
C PRO A 3 3.38 21.85 2.93
N ASP A 4 4.40 21.03 3.18
CA ASP A 4 5.67 21.12 2.46
C ASP A 4 5.38 20.89 0.98
N ALA A 5 5.58 21.92 0.15
CA ALA A 5 5.24 21.88 -1.28
C ALA A 5 6.02 20.78 -2.01
N ASP A 6 7.17 20.39 -1.46
CA ASP A 6 8.03 19.33 -1.98
C ASP A 6 7.64 17.92 -1.49
N SER A 7 6.61 17.77 -0.65
CA SER A 7 6.19 16.43 -0.19
C SER A 7 5.58 15.62 -1.34
N GLN A 8 6.19 14.48 -1.64
CA GLN A 8 5.66 13.54 -2.61
C GLN A 8 4.43 12.81 -2.06
N VAL A 9 3.52 12.42 -2.94
CA VAL A 9 2.33 11.63 -2.62
C VAL A 9 2.23 10.42 -3.54
N PHE A 10 1.90 9.27 -2.98
CA PHE A 10 1.55 8.09 -3.75
C PHE A 10 0.05 8.12 -4.07
N ILE A 11 -0.31 7.89 -5.33
CA ILE A 11 -1.68 8.03 -5.82
C ILE A 11 -2.11 6.77 -6.55
N LYS A 12 -3.28 6.25 -6.20
CA LYS A 12 -3.87 5.06 -6.85
C LYS A 12 -5.35 5.25 -7.12
N PRO A 13 -5.91 4.74 -8.23
CA PRO A 13 -7.35 4.74 -8.43
C PRO A 13 -8.08 4.00 -7.29
N ALA A 14 -9.14 4.60 -6.77
CA ALA A 14 -10.03 4.00 -5.77
C ALA A 14 -11.24 3.34 -6.45
N ILE A 15 -10.96 2.49 -7.44
CA ILE A 15 -11.97 1.76 -8.22
C ILE A 15 -11.51 0.30 -8.41
N ASP A 16 -12.46 -0.61 -8.62
CA ASP A 16 -12.23 -2.06 -8.59
C ASP A 16 -11.33 -2.59 -9.74
N THR A 17 -11.23 -1.84 -10.84
CA THR A 17 -10.35 -2.15 -11.98
C THR A 17 -9.25 -1.12 -12.10
N LYS A 18 -7.99 -1.55 -12.24
CA LYS A 18 -6.83 -0.64 -12.37
C LYS A 18 -6.99 0.29 -13.58
N ALA A 19 -7.37 1.55 -13.35
CA ALA A 19 -7.36 2.59 -14.38
C ALA A 19 -5.92 2.98 -14.78
N PHE A 20 -4.99 2.97 -13.82
CA PHE A 20 -3.56 3.15 -14.03
C PHE A 20 -2.78 2.45 -12.91
N SER A 21 -1.48 2.18 -13.15
CA SER A 21 -0.53 1.81 -12.09
C SER A 21 -0.26 3.02 -11.21
N ALA A 22 -0.18 2.86 -9.90
CA ALA A 22 0.00 3.99 -9.00
C ALA A 22 1.23 4.85 -9.37
N ILE A 23 1.11 6.17 -9.16
CA ILE A 23 2.14 7.16 -9.49
C ILE A 23 2.59 7.89 -8.22
N VAL A 24 3.79 8.48 -8.28
CA VAL A 24 4.33 9.33 -7.22
C VAL A 24 4.59 10.70 -7.80
N GLU A 25 3.94 11.73 -7.24
CA GLU A 25 4.02 13.11 -7.73
C GLU A 25 4.20 14.09 -6.57
N PRO A 26 4.79 15.27 -6.81
CA PRO A 26 4.73 16.38 -5.87
C PRO A 26 3.26 16.71 -5.54
N ARG A 27 2.99 16.96 -4.25
CA ARG A 27 1.62 17.17 -3.78
C ARG A 27 0.89 18.31 -4.47
N ASP A 28 1.61 19.37 -4.84
CA ASP A 28 1.05 20.56 -5.49
C ASP A 28 0.79 20.36 -6.99
N GLN A 29 1.44 19.39 -7.63
CA GLN A 29 1.32 19.07 -9.05
C GLN A 29 0.40 17.89 -9.33
N MET A 30 0.08 17.08 -8.30
CA MET A 30 -0.66 15.83 -8.45
C MET A 30 -1.94 15.95 -9.29
N LEU A 31 -2.72 17.03 -9.08
CA LEU A 31 -4.01 17.21 -9.73
C LEU A 31 -3.82 17.50 -11.21
N ALA A 32 -2.84 18.34 -11.56
CA ALA A 32 -2.52 18.64 -12.94
C ALA A 32 -2.07 17.37 -13.68
N THR A 33 -1.17 16.57 -13.06
CA THR A 33 -0.69 15.31 -13.66
C THR A 33 -1.83 14.33 -13.97
N LEU A 34 -2.81 14.17 -13.07
CA LEU A 34 -3.94 13.28 -13.31
C LEU A 34 -4.89 13.79 -14.41
N LEU A 35 -5.13 15.11 -14.46
CA LEU A 35 -6.06 15.72 -15.42
C LEU A 35 -5.46 15.86 -16.82
N GLU A 36 -4.17 16.12 -16.93
CA GLU A 36 -3.46 16.27 -18.20
C GLU A 36 -3.01 14.91 -18.75
N GLY A 37 -2.87 13.90 -17.87
CA GLY A 37 -2.29 12.62 -18.20
C GLY A 37 -0.77 12.68 -18.35
N ILE A 38 -0.15 11.52 -18.50
CA ILE A 38 1.28 11.37 -18.76
C ILE A 38 1.42 10.81 -20.18
N PRO A 39 2.06 11.53 -21.12
CA PRO A 39 2.22 11.07 -22.50
C PRO A 39 2.75 9.63 -22.55
N ASP A 40 2.11 8.79 -23.38
CA ASP A 40 2.41 7.38 -23.58
C ASP A 40 2.23 6.45 -22.34
N CYS A 41 1.80 7.00 -21.20
CA CYS A 41 1.65 6.27 -19.94
C CYS A 41 0.21 6.25 -19.43
N ILE A 42 -0.42 7.43 -19.34
CA ILE A 42 -1.76 7.62 -18.73
C ILE A 42 -2.53 8.66 -19.55
N SER A 43 -3.73 8.31 -19.99
CA SER A 43 -4.64 9.30 -20.60
C SER A 43 -5.25 10.22 -19.53
N PRO A 44 -5.61 11.47 -19.87
CA PRO A 44 -6.38 12.36 -18.99
C PRO A 44 -7.50 11.64 -18.23
N LEU A 45 -7.52 11.78 -16.91
CA LEU A 45 -8.51 11.12 -16.06
C LEU A 45 -9.71 12.04 -15.79
N PRO A 46 -10.92 11.47 -15.56
CA PRO A 46 -12.07 12.26 -15.15
C PRO A 46 -11.82 13.02 -13.85
N VAL A 47 -12.32 14.26 -13.76
CA VAL A 47 -12.16 15.14 -12.58
C VAL A 47 -12.80 14.57 -11.31
N ASP A 48 -13.78 13.68 -11.48
CA ASP A 48 -14.55 13.04 -10.41
C ASP A 48 -14.10 11.61 -10.14
N LEU A 49 -13.01 11.15 -10.77
CA LEU A 49 -12.44 9.83 -10.51
C LEU A 49 -11.93 9.76 -9.06
N PRO A 50 -12.45 8.85 -8.22
CA PRO A 50 -11.97 8.71 -6.86
C PRO A 50 -10.56 8.11 -6.86
N VAL A 51 -9.68 8.66 -6.02
CA VAL A 51 -8.30 8.19 -5.82
C VAL A 51 -7.98 8.04 -4.34
N HIS A 52 -7.09 7.10 -4.02
CA HIS A 52 -6.43 7.01 -2.73
C HIS A 52 -5.09 7.76 -2.80
N CYS A 53 -4.82 8.55 -1.77
CA CYS A 53 -3.55 9.22 -1.57
C CYS A 53 -2.89 8.69 -0.30
N ALA A 54 -1.62 8.33 -0.38
CA ALA A 54 -0.82 7.90 0.75
C ALA A 54 0.52 8.63 0.78
N GLU A 55 1.16 8.67 1.95
CA GLU A 55 2.55 9.12 2.05
C GLU A 55 3.48 8.17 1.29
N VAL A 56 4.58 8.71 0.79
CA VAL A 56 5.65 7.89 0.20
C VAL A 56 6.53 7.40 1.33
N VAL A 57 6.75 6.09 1.39
CA VAL A 57 7.55 5.43 2.43
C VAL A 57 8.74 4.71 1.82
N ASP A 58 9.86 4.75 2.53
CA ASP A 58 11.08 4.02 2.17
C ASP A 58 11.03 2.61 2.76
N MET A 59 10.73 1.64 1.91
CA MET A 59 10.61 0.23 2.29
C MET A 59 11.98 -0.47 2.22
N ILE A 60 12.43 -1.01 3.35
CA ILE A 60 13.64 -1.84 3.46
C ILE A 60 13.37 -3.25 2.96
N SER A 61 12.25 -3.84 3.40
CA SER A 61 11.83 -5.19 3.03
C SER A 61 10.35 -5.29 2.77
N GLU A 62 9.96 -6.20 1.88
CA GLU A 62 8.58 -6.46 1.46
C GLU A 62 8.23 -7.94 1.65
N TYR A 63 7.05 -8.19 2.22
CA TYR A 63 6.52 -9.51 2.50
C TYR A 63 5.07 -9.64 2.06
N ARG A 64 4.65 -10.87 1.75
CA ARG A 64 3.25 -11.25 1.60
C ARG A 64 2.87 -12.35 2.58
N VAL A 65 1.81 -12.11 3.34
CA VAL A 65 1.23 -13.07 4.27
C VAL A 65 -0.03 -13.64 3.65
N TYR A 66 -0.10 -14.96 3.51
CA TYR A 66 -1.27 -15.68 3.00
C TYR A 66 -2.05 -16.27 4.18
N VAL A 67 -3.32 -15.92 4.28
CA VAL A 67 -4.22 -16.35 5.36
C VAL A 67 -5.36 -17.17 4.77
N VAL A 68 -5.69 -18.29 5.42
CA VAL A 68 -6.82 -19.15 5.04
C VAL A 68 -7.58 -19.53 6.30
N HIS A 69 -8.89 -19.23 6.32
CA HIS A 69 -9.76 -19.40 7.49
C HIS A 69 -9.20 -18.73 8.76
N GLY A 70 -8.65 -17.52 8.62
CA GLY A 70 -8.06 -16.75 9.71
C GLY A 70 -6.69 -17.24 10.20
N GLU A 71 -6.15 -18.31 9.62
CA GLU A 71 -4.83 -18.84 9.98
C GLU A 71 -3.78 -18.44 8.94
N ILE A 72 -2.63 -17.94 9.40
CA ILE A 72 -1.47 -17.67 8.56
C ILE A 72 -0.94 -19.00 8.01
N ARG A 73 -0.94 -19.15 6.68
CA ARG A 73 -0.48 -20.36 5.97
C ARG A 73 0.94 -20.22 5.44
N ALA A 74 1.31 -19.02 5.01
CA ALA A 74 2.63 -18.75 4.48
C ALA A 74 2.98 -17.28 4.65
N ILE A 75 4.27 -17.02 4.88
CA ILE A 75 4.86 -15.68 4.81
C ILE A 75 5.95 -15.76 3.75
N CYS A 76 5.76 -15.02 2.67
CA CYS A 76 6.71 -14.96 1.56
C CYS A 76 7.47 -13.65 1.61
N HIS A 77 8.79 -13.73 1.68
CA HIS A 77 9.68 -12.58 1.54
C HIS A 77 9.93 -12.29 0.06
N TYR A 78 9.66 -11.07 -0.39
CA TYR A 78 9.78 -10.68 -1.80
C TYR A 78 11.05 -9.89 -2.09
N LYS A 79 11.41 -8.94 -1.23
CA LYS A 79 12.53 -8.03 -1.46
C LYS A 79 13.12 -7.55 -0.14
N GLY A 80 14.43 -7.27 -0.13
CA GLY A 80 15.13 -6.71 1.02
C GLY A 80 15.89 -7.75 1.83
N PRO A 81 16.48 -7.36 2.97
CA PRO A 81 16.98 -8.30 3.97
C PRO A 81 15.84 -8.96 4.74
N SER A 82 15.88 -10.28 4.96
CA SER A 82 14.88 -10.97 5.77
C SER A 82 15.23 -11.04 7.28
N GLU A 83 16.39 -10.53 7.65
CA GLU A 83 16.94 -10.56 9.02
C GLU A 83 17.36 -9.16 9.47
N GLY A 84 17.58 -8.98 10.78
CA GLY A 84 18.02 -7.71 11.35
C GLY A 84 16.99 -6.61 11.12
N ALA A 85 17.42 -5.50 10.50
CA ALA A 85 16.57 -4.33 10.27
C ALA A 85 15.43 -4.55 9.26
N GLY A 86 15.46 -5.63 8.47
CA GLY A 86 14.38 -6.00 7.56
C GLY A 86 13.53 -7.17 8.06
N ALA A 87 13.77 -7.66 9.29
CA ALA A 87 12.99 -8.73 9.88
C ALA A 87 11.54 -8.26 10.11
N LEU A 88 10.59 -9.08 9.69
CA LEU A 88 9.17 -8.83 9.88
C LEU A 88 8.76 -9.04 11.34
N ASP A 89 8.04 -8.09 11.93
CA ASP A 89 7.45 -8.25 13.25
C ASP A 89 6.18 -9.10 13.16
N LEU A 90 6.27 -10.36 13.62
CA LEU A 90 5.14 -11.29 13.59
C LEU A 90 3.99 -10.86 14.50
N THR A 91 4.26 -10.07 15.55
CA THR A 91 3.21 -9.55 16.43
C THR A 91 2.29 -8.63 15.65
N VAL A 92 2.88 -7.71 14.86
CA VAL A 92 2.13 -6.78 13.99
C VAL A 92 1.35 -7.55 12.93
N VAL A 93 1.93 -8.61 12.36
CA VAL A 93 1.24 -9.47 11.39
C VAL A 93 0.02 -10.14 12.01
N GLU A 94 0.19 -10.77 13.17
CA GLU A 94 -0.89 -11.47 13.87
C GLU A 94 -2.02 -10.50 14.26
N GLU A 95 -1.67 -9.32 14.78
CA GLU A 95 -2.63 -8.27 15.13
C GLU A 95 -3.41 -7.75 13.91
N ALA A 96 -2.73 -7.52 12.78
CA ALA A 96 -3.37 -7.06 11.55
C ALA A 96 -4.31 -8.13 10.96
N VAL A 97 -3.88 -9.40 10.93
CA VAL A 97 -4.71 -10.52 10.49
C VAL A 97 -5.94 -10.65 11.38
N GLN A 98 -5.76 -10.61 12.69
CA GLN A 98 -6.86 -10.69 13.64
C GLN A 98 -7.83 -9.51 13.46
N THR A 99 -7.32 -8.30 13.28
CA THR A 99 -8.13 -7.10 13.07
C THR A 99 -9.01 -7.23 11.83
N LEU A 100 -8.44 -7.68 10.70
CA LEU A 100 -9.22 -7.90 9.48
C LEU A 100 -10.24 -9.03 9.69
N CYS A 101 -9.84 -10.19 10.23
CA CYS A 101 -10.77 -11.30 10.45
C CYS A 101 -11.94 -10.96 11.39
N GLN A 102 -11.76 -10.02 12.31
CA GLN A 102 -12.80 -9.56 13.22
C GLN A 102 -13.69 -8.45 12.61
N SER A 103 -13.27 -7.81 11.51
CA SER A 103 -14.05 -6.79 10.82
C SER A 103 -15.27 -7.39 10.10
N GLU A 104 -16.27 -6.56 9.80
CA GLU A 104 -17.46 -6.99 9.04
C GLU A 104 -17.09 -7.57 7.67
N GLU A 105 -16.10 -6.96 6.99
CA GLU A 105 -15.60 -7.42 5.70
C GLU A 105 -14.91 -8.78 5.81
N GLY A 106 -14.00 -8.92 6.78
CA GLY A 106 -13.16 -10.11 6.92
C GLY A 106 -13.93 -11.36 7.35
N GLN A 107 -15.07 -11.22 8.02
CA GLN A 107 -15.92 -12.34 8.40
C GLN A 107 -16.42 -13.17 7.20
N THR A 108 -16.44 -12.59 6.00
CA THR A 108 -16.86 -13.28 4.77
C THR A 108 -15.71 -13.88 3.96
N LEU A 109 -14.46 -13.58 4.33
CA LEU A 109 -13.28 -14.01 3.59
C LEU A 109 -12.88 -15.44 4.00
N VAL A 110 -12.77 -16.34 3.01
CA VAL A 110 -12.22 -17.70 3.22
C VAL A 110 -10.70 -17.74 3.12
N GLY A 111 -10.10 -16.76 2.43
CA GLY A 111 -8.66 -16.57 2.38
C GLY A 111 -8.29 -15.26 1.68
N PHE A 112 -7.13 -14.72 2.03
CA PHE A 112 -6.64 -13.44 1.53
C PHE A 112 -5.12 -13.35 1.62
N GLY A 113 -4.54 -12.43 0.86
CA GLY A 113 -3.14 -12.01 1.00
C GLY A 113 -3.06 -10.63 1.63
N MET A 114 -2.15 -10.43 2.56
CA MET A 114 -1.82 -9.13 3.14
C MET A 114 -0.37 -8.77 2.82
N ASP A 115 -0.15 -7.51 2.50
CA ASP A 115 1.16 -6.99 2.09
C ASP A 115 1.76 -6.28 3.28
N PHE A 116 3.01 -6.59 3.60
CA PHE A 116 3.71 -5.92 4.69
C PHE A 116 5.01 -5.34 4.17
N ALA A 117 5.31 -4.12 4.60
CA ALA A 117 6.59 -3.48 4.36
C ALA A 117 7.27 -3.15 5.70
N VAL A 118 8.56 -3.45 5.80
CA VAL A 118 9.41 -3.00 6.90
C VAL A 118 10.07 -1.70 6.48
N LEU A 119 9.87 -0.63 7.25
CA LEU A 119 10.45 0.69 7.01
C LEU A 119 11.75 0.92 7.79
N GLU A 120 12.43 2.04 7.51
CA GLU A 120 13.47 2.55 8.40
C GLU A 120 12.97 2.70 9.84
N ALA A 121 13.82 2.37 10.80
CA ALA A 121 13.51 2.19 12.23
C ALA A 121 12.69 0.93 12.61
N GLY A 122 12.46 -0.01 11.69
CA GLY A 122 11.85 -1.32 11.99
C GLY A 122 10.33 -1.30 12.16
N THR A 123 9.67 -0.21 11.77
CA THR A 123 8.21 -0.12 11.78
C THR A 123 7.64 -0.96 10.64
N CYS A 124 6.63 -1.77 10.93
CA CYS A 124 5.91 -2.54 9.91
C CYS A 124 4.63 -1.80 9.51
N LEU A 125 4.46 -1.55 8.21
CA LEU A 125 3.20 -1.11 7.62
C LEU A 125 2.47 -2.29 6.97
N VAL A 126 1.14 -2.26 7.04
CA VAL A 126 0.21 -3.19 6.39
C VAL A 126 -0.71 -2.45 5.42
#